data_AF-A0A8B6HMQ4-F1
#
_entry.id   AF-A0A8B6HMQ4-F1
#
_cell.length_a   1.000
_cell.length_b   1.000
_cell.length_c   1.000
_cell.angle_alpha   90.00
_cell.angle_beta   90.00
_cell.angle_gamma   90.00
#
_symmetry.space_group_name_H-M   'P 1'
#
loop_
_entity.id
_entity.type
_entity.pdbx_description
1 polymer ?
#
loop_
_entity_poly.entity_id
_entity_poly.type
_entity_poly.pdbx_seq_one_letter_code
_entity_poly.pdbx_strand_id
1 'polypeptide(L)'
;MVIYSTSGFFIVFFIQHLVANHANVHLKLPTKIRLGQQLKFDCETSSVISATKSRQWRGGANNKLLCYDGTTVDPTKYKEKMINQTNYELIVEKASENDLECPYACRVGFDIDQKILEVNENNFVQLPDKTITKVDYQMQNGQYWLTLVLFKVFPKPLCKLKNQGRVLPETNATKSVVLYNVTYRLESSESIIPCGEKLEIECKVGNERYLVPARNSIICSPKTSKDSATSLETIVGVCVACISFVGLAVLLTLYKRKKNGEYKKAVNKDEGMNRTM
;
A
#
# COMPACT_ATOMS: atom_id res chain seq x y z
N MET A 1 -12.50 -31.90 -86.71
CA MET A 1 -11.32 -31.56 -85.87
C MET A 1 -11.82 -30.70 -84.72
N VAL A 2 -11.93 -31.28 -83.53
CA VAL A 2 -12.49 -30.61 -82.33
C VAL A 2 -11.32 -30.01 -81.56
N ILE A 3 -11.27 -28.68 -81.48
CA ILE A 3 -10.24 -27.95 -80.73
C ILE A 3 -10.73 -27.85 -79.28
N TYR A 4 -10.19 -28.69 -78.40
CA TYR A 4 -10.40 -28.55 -76.96
C TYR A 4 -9.48 -27.44 -76.43
N SER A 5 -10.10 -26.34 -75.99
CA SER A 5 -9.45 -25.23 -75.30
C SER A 5 -8.96 -25.69 -73.92
N THR A 6 -7.65 -25.87 -73.78
CA THR A 6 -6.95 -26.22 -72.52
C THR A 6 -6.94 -25.10 -71.47
N SER A 7 -7.50 -23.93 -71.78
CA SER A 7 -7.48 -22.72 -70.95
C SER A 7 -8.41 -22.80 -69.71
N GLY A 8 -9.35 -23.75 -69.68
CA GLY A 8 -10.34 -23.86 -68.58
C GLY A 8 -9.87 -24.66 -67.36
N PHE A 9 -8.84 -25.50 -67.49
CA PHE A 9 -8.41 -26.40 -66.41
C PHE A 9 -7.48 -25.74 -65.39
N PHE A 10 -6.76 -24.68 -65.77
CA PHE A 10 -5.85 -23.96 -64.87
C PHE A 10 -6.55 -23.01 -63.89
N ILE A 11 -7.75 -22.52 -64.23
CA ILE A 11 -8.48 -21.55 -63.38
C ILE A 11 -9.09 -22.26 -62.15
N VAL A 12 -9.48 -23.53 -62.27
CA VAL A 12 -10.08 -24.28 -61.15
C VAL A 12 -9.04 -24.69 -60.09
N PHE A 13 -7.81 -25.03 -60.49
CA PHE A 13 -6.73 -25.34 -59.54
C PHE A 13 -6.28 -24.12 -58.73
N PHE A 14 -6.30 -22.93 -59.31
CA PHE A 14 -5.96 -21.69 -58.59
C PHE A 14 -7.01 -21.29 -57.55
N ILE A 15 -8.30 -21.54 -57.79
CA ILE A 15 -9.37 -21.19 -56.84
C ILE A 15 -9.36 -22.12 -55.62
N GLN A 16 -9.00 -23.41 -55.77
CA GLN A 16 -8.92 -24.34 -54.64
C GLN A 16 -7.72 -24.12 -53.72
N HIS A 17 -6.63 -23.50 -54.19
CA HIS A 17 -5.52 -23.05 -53.33
C HIS A 17 -5.76 -21.68 -52.69
N LEU A 18 -6.80 -20.96 -53.11
CA LEU A 18 -7.23 -19.67 -52.57
C LEU A 18 -8.31 -19.78 -51.51
N VAL A 19 -8.78 -20.99 -51.17
CA VAL A 19 -9.42 -21.23 -49.89
C VAL A 19 -8.29 -21.33 -48.86
N ALA A 20 -7.71 -20.18 -48.53
CA ALA A 20 -6.82 -20.07 -47.39
C ALA A 20 -7.58 -20.64 -46.18
N ASN A 21 -7.12 -21.78 -45.66
CA ASN A 21 -7.65 -22.33 -44.42
C ASN A 21 -7.39 -21.29 -43.32
N HIS A 22 -8.39 -20.46 -43.07
CA HIS A 22 -8.41 -19.49 -41.98
C HIS A 22 -8.34 -20.29 -40.68
N ALA A 23 -7.33 -20.01 -39.87
CA ALA A 23 -7.05 -20.80 -38.67
C ALA A 23 -7.99 -20.45 -37.51
N ASN A 24 -8.94 -19.53 -37.70
CA ASN A 24 -9.87 -18.94 -36.73
C ASN A 24 -9.26 -18.79 -35.33
N VAL A 25 -8.77 -17.60 -35.02
CA VAL A 25 -8.00 -17.31 -33.81
C VAL A 25 -8.94 -16.87 -32.69
N HIS A 26 -8.73 -17.37 -31.48
CA HIS A 26 -9.51 -17.03 -30.29
C HIS A 26 -8.60 -16.70 -29.12
N LEU A 27 -8.63 -15.45 -28.67
CA LEU A 27 -7.91 -14.95 -27.51
C LEU A 27 -8.77 -15.09 -26.24
N LYS A 28 -8.22 -15.70 -25.19
CA LYS A 28 -8.81 -15.72 -23.84
C LYS A 28 -8.00 -14.84 -22.91
N LEU A 29 -8.68 -13.94 -22.22
CA LEU A 29 -8.09 -13.03 -21.24
C LEU A 29 -8.04 -13.70 -19.85
N PRO A 30 -7.09 -13.31 -18.98
CA PRO A 30 -7.07 -13.79 -17.61
C PRO A 30 -8.32 -13.34 -16.84
N THR A 31 -8.86 -14.24 -16.01
CA THR A 31 -10.08 -13.99 -15.22
C THR A 31 -9.82 -13.30 -13.88
N LYS A 32 -8.58 -13.35 -13.38
CA LYS A 32 -8.13 -12.66 -12.17
C LYS A 32 -6.80 -11.98 -12.43
N ILE A 33 -6.69 -10.74 -12.01
CA ILE A 33 -5.55 -9.86 -12.25
C ILE A 33 -5.01 -9.43 -10.88
N ARG A 34 -3.69 -9.57 -10.71
CA ARG A 34 -2.96 -9.11 -9.52
C ARG A 34 -1.65 -8.48 -9.97
N LEU A 35 -1.41 -7.24 -9.53
CA LEU A 35 -0.14 -6.57 -9.80
C LEU A 35 1.02 -7.35 -9.18
N GLY A 36 2.18 -7.33 -9.84
CA GLY A 36 3.38 -8.07 -9.48
C GLY A 36 3.33 -9.58 -9.77
N GLN A 37 2.17 -10.13 -10.12
CA GLN A 37 2.02 -11.54 -10.51
C GLN A 37 2.06 -11.72 -12.03
N GLN A 38 2.06 -12.96 -12.49
CA GLN A 38 1.99 -13.29 -13.90
C GLN A 38 0.56 -13.12 -14.43
N LEU A 39 0.42 -12.51 -15.61
CA LEU A 39 -0.79 -12.60 -16.42
C LEU A 39 -0.59 -13.63 -17.53
N LYS A 40 -1.64 -14.39 -17.81
CA LYS A 40 -1.64 -15.48 -18.79
C LYS A 40 -2.78 -15.23 -19.77
N PHE A 41 -2.43 -15.19 -21.05
CA PHE A 41 -3.37 -15.02 -22.15
C PHE A 41 -3.28 -16.26 -23.01
N ASP A 42 -4.39 -16.96 -23.19
CA ASP A 42 -4.42 -18.15 -24.04
C ASP A 42 -4.88 -17.78 -25.44
N CYS A 43 -4.25 -18.37 -26.44
CA CYS A 43 -4.66 -18.23 -27.82
C CYS A 43 -4.87 -19.59 -28.46
N GLU A 44 -6.09 -19.82 -28.93
CA GLU A 44 -6.53 -21.06 -29.54
C GLU A 44 -6.82 -20.85 -31.02
N THR A 45 -6.47 -21.85 -31.84
CA THR A 45 -6.80 -21.90 -33.27
C THR A 45 -7.69 -23.10 -33.57
N SER A 46 -8.57 -22.98 -34.57
CA SER A 46 -9.43 -24.09 -35.02
C SER A 46 -8.67 -25.20 -35.73
N SER A 47 -7.44 -24.95 -36.16
CA SER A 47 -6.58 -25.91 -36.86
C SER A 47 -5.12 -25.76 -36.47
N VAL A 48 -4.32 -26.81 -36.69
CA VAL A 48 -2.86 -26.77 -36.53
C VAL A 48 -2.27 -25.65 -37.38
N ILE A 49 -1.37 -24.88 -36.77
CA ILE A 49 -0.70 -23.76 -37.43
C ILE A 49 0.35 -24.30 -38.39
N SER A 50 0.17 -24.06 -39.68
CA SER A 50 1.18 -24.39 -40.71
C SER A 50 2.51 -23.71 -40.41
N ALA A 51 3.63 -24.38 -40.71
CA ALA A 51 4.98 -23.81 -40.60
C ALA A 51 5.19 -22.53 -41.43
N THR A 52 4.30 -22.28 -42.41
CA THR A 52 4.33 -21.07 -43.26
C THR A 52 3.58 -19.88 -42.65
N LYS A 53 2.87 -20.04 -41.53
CA LYS A 53 2.16 -18.95 -40.85
C LYS A 53 2.93 -18.53 -39.59
N SER A 54 3.22 -17.23 -39.48
CA SER A 54 3.83 -16.66 -38.26
C SER A 54 2.79 -16.48 -37.14
N ARG A 55 3.19 -16.76 -35.90
CA ARG A 55 2.47 -16.40 -34.68
C ARG A 55 2.99 -15.08 -34.13
N GLN A 56 2.09 -14.20 -33.70
CA GLN A 56 2.46 -12.90 -33.15
C GLN A 56 1.57 -12.55 -31.97
N TRP A 57 2.18 -11.97 -30.95
CA TRP A 57 1.48 -11.33 -29.85
C TRP A 57 1.72 -9.84 -29.88
N ARG A 58 0.65 -9.07 -29.71
CA ARG A 58 0.72 -7.62 -29.55
C ARG A 58 -0.03 -7.18 -28.31
N GLY A 59 0.42 -6.10 -27.69
CA GLY A 59 -0.34 -5.52 -26.59
C GLY A 59 0.32 -4.35 -25.86
N GLY A 60 -0.22 -4.03 -24.69
CA GLY A 60 0.12 -2.83 -23.92
C GLY A 60 -0.48 -1.54 -24.53
N ALA A 61 -0.21 -0.39 -23.90
CA ALA A 61 -0.87 0.88 -24.21
C ALA A 61 -0.80 1.30 -25.70
N ASN A 62 0.26 0.89 -26.41
CA ASN A 62 0.45 1.23 -27.83
C ASN A 62 0.32 0.02 -28.77
N ASN A 63 -0.26 -1.09 -28.30
CA ASN A 63 -0.41 -2.34 -29.07
C ASN A 63 0.89 -2.77 -29.78
N LYS A 64 2.01 -2.76 -29.04
CA LYS A 64 3.35 -3.04 -29.57
C LYS A 64 3.50 -4.54 -29.82
N LEU A 65 4.41 -4.91 -30.72
CA LEU A 65 4.83 -6.31 -30.86
C LEU A 65 5.47 -6.76 -29.55
N LEU A 66 4.99 -7.86 -28.98
CA LEU A 66 5.48 -8.44 -27.72
C LEU A 66 6.25 -9.73 -27.97
N CYS A 67 5.76 -10.55 -28.91
CA CYS A 67 6.34 -11.83 -29.30
C CYS A 67 6.12 -12.09 -30.79
N TYR A 68 7.10 -12.71 -31.45
CA TYR A 68 7.04 -13.20 -32.82
C TYR A 68 7.62 -14.61 -32.87
N ASP A 69 6.80 -15.61 -33.22
CA ASP A 69 7.19 -17.03 -33.33
C ASP A 69 8.00 -17.54 -32.12
N GLY A 70 7.55 -17.21 -30.91
CA GLY A 70 8.21 -17.61 -29.65
C GLY A 70 9.32 -16.67 -29.18
N THR A 71 9.79 -15.74 -30.01
CA THR A 71 10.84 -14.78 -29.67
C THR A 71 10.22 -13.49 -29.14
N THR A 72 10.55 -13.09 -27.92
CA THR A 72 9.95 -11.91 -27.27
C THR A 72 10.84 -10.67 -27.37
N VAL A 73 10.21 -9.49 -27.42
CA VAL A 73 10.93 -8.20 -27.50
C VAL A 73 11.62 -7.84 -26.18
N ASP A 74 11.09 -8.35 -25.07
CA ASP A 74 11.68 -8.27 -23.73
C ASP A 74 11.50 -9.62 -23.05
N PRO A 75 12.54 -10.48 -23.02
CA PRO A 75 12.46 -11.81 -22.43
C PRO A 75 12.34 -11.81 -20.91
N THR A 76 12.57 -10.67 -20.25
CA THR A 76 12.36 -10.52 -18.80
C THR A 76 10.90 -10.23 -18.46
N LYS A 77 10.16 -9.65 -19.41
CA LYS A 77 8.76 -9.23 -19.24
C LYS A 77 7.77 -10.16 -19.93
N TYR A 78 8.11 -10.70 -21.10
CA TYR A 78 7.21 -11.50 -21.93
C TYR A 78 7.80 -12.87 -22.22
N LYS A 79 6.97 -13.91 -22.18
CA LYS A 79 7.30 -15.27 -22.63
C LYS A 79 6.14 -15.83 -23.44
N GLU A 80 6.45 -16.58 -24.48
CA GLU A 80 5.47 -17.43 -25.16
C GLU A 80 5.72 -18.88 -24.77
N LYS A 81 4.63 -19.61 -24.51
CA LYS A 81 4.67 -21.04 -24.25
C LYS A 81 3.71 -21.74 -25.20
N MET A 82 4.23 -22.64 -26.03
CA MET A 82 3.40 -23.53 -26.82
C MET A 82 2.86 -24.65 -25.92
N ILE A 83 1.53 -24.74 -25.79
CA ILE A 83 0.88 -25.82 -25.02
C ILE A 83 0.73 -27.04 -25.94
N ASN A 84 0.23 -26.81 -27.15
CA ASN A 84 0.15 -27.79 -28.22
C ASN A 84 0.14 -27.08 -29.59
N GLN A 85 -0.11 -27.82 -30.67
CA GLN A 85 -0.06 -27.29 -32.04
C GLN A 85 -1.20 -26.29 -32.40
N THR A 86 -2.22 -26.17 -31.56
CA THR A 86 -3.37 -25.28 -31.75
C THR A 86 -3.58 -24.31 -30.59
N ASN A 87 -2.74 -24.37 -29.54
CA ASN A 87 -2.88 -23.56 -28.35
C ASN A 87 -1.51 -23.11 -27.84
N TYR A 88 -1.39 -21.81 -27.62
CA TYR A 88 -0.20 -21.18 -27.09
C TYR A 88 -0.57 -20.02 -26.16
N GLU A 89 0.27 -19.82 -25.15
CA GLU A 89 0.06 -18.90 -24.03
C GLU A 89 1.08 -17.76 -24.10
N LEU A 90 0.62 -16.52 -23.99
CA LEU A 90 1.47 -15.38 -23.66
C LEU A 90 1.48 -15.19 -22.14
N ILE A 91 2.68 -15.16 -21.57
CA ILE A 91 2.91 -14.88 -20.16
C ILE A 91 3.52 -13.49 -20.05
N VAL A 92 2.83 -12.59 -19.34
CA VAL A 92 3.35 -11.29 -18.93
C VAL A 92 3.83 -11.39 -17.49
N GLU A 93 5.14 -11.36 -17.30
CA GLU A 93 5.79 -11.41 -15.99
C GLU A 93 5.57 -10.09 -15.23
N LYS A 94 5.41 -10.18 -13.91
CA LYS A 94 5.31 -9.03 -13.00
C LYS A 94 4.38 -7.93 -13.53
N ALA A 95 3.09 -8.25 -13.63
CA ALA A 95 2.05 -7.34 -14.13
C ALA A 95 2.10 -5.98 -13.44
N SER A 96 2.01 -4.92 -14.22
CA SER A 96 2.09 -3.54 -13.78
C SER A 96 0.84 -2.77 -14.19
N GLU A 97 0.67 -1.55 -13.68
CA GLU A 97 -0.45 -0.68 -14.06
C GLU A 97 -0.48 -0.41 -15.58
N ASN A 98 0.69 -0.41 -16.24
CA ASN A 98 0.81 -0.20 -17.69
C ASN A 98 0.34 -1.40 -18.53
N ASP A 99 0.09 -2.55 -17.90
CA ASP A 99 -0.45 -3.73 -18.56
C ASP A 99 -1.99 -3.79 -18.48
N LEU A 100 -2.61 -2.94 -17.65
CA LEU A 100 -4.05 -2.89 -17.42
C LEU A 100 -4.73 -1.97 -18.44
N GLU A 101 -6.01 -2.22 -18.72
CA GLU A 101 -6.84 -1.44 -19.65
C GLU A 101 -6.23 -1.29 -21.05
N CYS A 102 -5.38 -2.25 -21.44
CA CYS A 102 -4.66 -2.25 -22.70
C CYS A 102 -5.26 -3.28 -23.68
N PRO A 103 -5.20 -3.02 -25.00
CA PRO A 103 -5.50 -4.04 -26.00
C PRO A 103 -4.42 -5.12 -25.98
N TYR A 104 -4.83 -6.37 -26.11
CA TYR A 104 -3.98 -7.51 -26.40
C TYR A 104 -4.53 -8.22 -27.64
N ALA A 105 -3.64 -8.63 -28.53
CA ALA A 105 -3.98 -9.32 -29.74
C ALA A 105 -3.13 -10.57 -29.91
N CYS A 106 -3.79 -11.64 -30.33
CA CYS A 106 -3.15 -12.85 -30.82
C CYS A 106 -3.37 -12.95 -32.33
N ARG A 107 -2.30 -13.20 -33.09
CA ARG A 107 -2.33 -13.24 -34.55
C ARG A 107 -1.62 -14.47 -35.10
N VAL A 108 -2.22 -15.11 -36.10
CA VAL A 108 -1.64 -16.23 -36.88
C VAL A 108 -1.76 -15.92 -38.37
N GLY A 109 -0.64 -15.62 -39.02
CA GLY A 109 -0.63 -15.15 -40.41
C GLY A 109 -1.45 -13.86 -40.58
N PHE A 110 -2.63 -13.96 -41.19
CA PHE A 110 -3.57 -12.84 -41.35
C PHE A 110 -4.76 -12.88 -40.39
N ASP A 111 -4.97 -14.00 -39.69
CA ASP A 111 -6.05 -14.17 -38.74
C ASP A 111 -5.67 -13.51 -37.41
N ILE A 112 -6.58 -12.73 -36.81
CA ILE A 112 -6.34 -11.96 -35.57
C ILE A 112 -7.58 -11.98 -34.67
N ASP A 113 -7.37 -12.15 -33.37
CA ASP A 113 -8.34 -11.82 -32.34
C ASP A 113 -7.73 -10.82 -31.35
N GLN A 114 -8.47 -9.76 -31.03
CA GLN A 114 -8.01 -8.66 -30.18
C GLN A 114 -9.07 -8.33 -29.13
N LYS A 115 -8.64 -8.23 -27.87
CA LYS A 115 -9.50 -7.88 -26.73
C LYS A 115 -8.80 -6.89 -25.81
N ILE A 116 -9.57 -6.13 -25.05
CA ILE A 116 -9.04 -5.19 -24.05
C ILE A 116 -9.01 -5.89 -22.70
N LEU A 117 -7.87 -5.81 -21.99
CA LEU A 117 -7.78 -6.29 -20.61
C LEU A 117 -8.44 -5.30 -19.67
N GLU A 118 -9.77 -5.35 -19.58
CA GLU A 118 -10.55 -4.50 -18.68
C GLU A 118 -10.42 -4.97 -17.23
N VAL A 119 -10.26 -4.00 -16.32
CA VAL A 119 -10.29 -4.25 -14.88
C VAL A 119 -11.66 -3.88 -14.31
N ASN A 120 -12.17 -4.72 -13.43
CA ASN A 120 -13.42 -4.50 -12.72
C ASN A 120 -13.36 -5.14 -11.33
N GLU A 121 -14.38 -4.89 -10.52
CA GLU A 121 -14.40 -5.33 -9.11
C GLU A 121 -14.37 -6.85 -8.93
N ASN A 122 -14.70 -7.62 -9.98
CA ASN A 122 -14.73 -9.08 -9.95
C ASN A 122 -13.38 -9.71 -10.31
N ASN A 123 -12.58 -9.04 -11.15
CA ASN A 123 -11.32 -9.58 -11.67
C ASN A 123 -10.07 -8.89 -11.10
N PHE A 124 -10.19 -7.70 -10.49
CA PHE A 124 -9.04 -6.93 -9.99
C PHE A 124 -9.32 -6.35 -8.60
N VAL A 125 -8.40 -6.62 -7.68
CA VAL A 125 -8.39 -6.05 -6.31
C VAL A 125 -6.99 -5.57 -6.00
N GLN A 126 -6.87 -4.29 -5.69
CA GLN A 126 -5.67 -3.62 -5.24
C GLN A 126 -5.90 -3.09 -3.83
N LEU A 127 -5.26 -3.74 -2.85
CA LEU A 127 -5.27 -3.30 -1.47
C LEU A 127 -4.43 -2.03 -1.28
N PRO A 128 -4.75 -1.18 -0.28
CA PRO A 128 -3.91 -0.06 0.10
C PRO A 128 -2.53 -0.52 0.56
N ASP A 129 -1.51 0.20 0.13
CA ASP A 129 -0.16 0.02 0.66
C ASP A 129 -0.07 0.65 2.07
N LYS A 130 0.33 -0.18 3.04
CA LYS A 130 0.42 0.18 4.46
C LYS A 130 1.47 1.26 4.73
N THR A 131 2.49 1.37 3.88
CA THR A 131 3.59 2.33 4.06
C THR A 131 3.21 3.76 3.68
N ILE A 132 2.24 3.90 2.76
CA ILE A 132 1.76 5.20 2.26
C ILE A 132 0.36 5.56 2.79
N THR A 133 -0.32 4.63 3.44
CA THR A 133 -1.60 4.88 4.13
C THR A 133 -1.36 5.90 5.26
N LYS A 134 -2.12 7.00 5.25
CA LYS A 134 -2.01 8.06 6.27
C LYS A 134 -3.29 8.15 7.09
N VAL A 135 -3.11 8.31 8.40
CA VAL A 135 -4.18 8.63 9.35
C VAL A 135 -3.75 9.90 10.08
N ASP A 136 -4.43 10.99 9.78
CA ASP A 136 -4.15 12.31 10.36
C ASP A 136 -5.22 12.68 11.38
N TYR A 137 -4.79 13.30 12.47
CA TYR A 137 -5.64 13.80 13.53
C TYR A 137 -5.51 15.31 13.63
N GLN A 138 -6.64 16.01 13.65
CA GLN A 138 -6.67 17.46 13.81
C GLN A 138 -7.71 17.86 14.86
N MET A 139 -7.38 18.86 15.68
CA MET A 139 -8.32 19.48 16.60
C MET A 139 -8.58 20.92 16.12
N GLN A 140 -9.84 21.25 15.86
CA GLN A 140 -10.25 22.59 15.46
C GLN A 140 -11.52 22.97 16.22
N ASN A 141 -11.52 24.15 16.86
CA ASN A 141 -12.68 24.66 17.61
C ASN A 141 -13.27 23.67 18.63
N GLY A 142 -12.40 22.95 19.35
CA GLY A 142 -12.81 21.94 20.34
C GLY A 142 -13.35 20.63 19.74
N GLN A 143 -13.30 20.46 18.42
CA GLN A 143 -13.75 19.26 17.72
C GLN A 143 -12.56 18.48 17.19
N TYR A 144 -12.63 17.15 17.30
CA TYR A 144 -11.61 16.26 16.76
C TYR A 144 -12.03 15.73 15.39
N TRP A 145 -11.07 15.74 14.48
CA TRP A 145 -11.20 15.30 13.10
C TRP A 145 -10.18 14.20 12.83
N LEU A 146 -10.65 13.06 12.34
CA LEU A 146 -9.81 11.97 11.87
C LEU A 146 -9.90 11.92 10.35
N THR A 147 -8.77 11.96 9.67
CA THR A 147 -8.71 11.85 8.21
C THR A 147 -7.93 10.60 7.82
N LEU A 148 -8.56 9.72 7.04
CA LEU A 148 -7.94 8.54 6.44
C LEU A 148 -7.64 8.81 4.96
N VAL A 149 -6.39 8.60 4.57
CA VAL A 149 -5.95 8.71 3.18
C VAL A 149 -5.38 7.38 2.70
N LEU A 150 -6.04 6.78 1.71
CA LEU A 150 -5.58 5.59 1.00
C LEU A 150 -5.23 5.93 -0.45
N PHE A 151 -4.14 5.39 -0.95
CA PHE A 151 -3.64 5.61 -2.31
C PHE A 151 -3.74 4.33 -3.13
N LYS A 152 -4.07 4.47 -4.42
CA LYS A 152 -4.09 3.38 -5.41
C LYS A 152 -4.88 2.15 -4.92
N VAL A 153 -6.13 2.37 -4.52
CA VAL A 153 -7.02 1.30 -4.03
C VAL A 153 -8.11 1.02 -5.03
N PHE A 154 -8.32 -0.25 -5.34
CA PHE A 154 -9.40 -0.70 -6.21
C PHE A 154 -9.96 -2.05 -5.76
N PRO A 155 -11.28 -2.30 -5.85
CA PRO A 155 -12.32 -1.32 -6.10
C PRO A 155 -12.39 -0.28 -4.99
N LYS A 156 -13.31 0.67 -5.11
CA LYS A 156 -13.49 1.74 -4.13
C LYS A 156 -13.67 1.15 -2.71
N PRO A 157 -12.83 1.52 -1.73
CA PRO A 157 -12.92 0.95 -0.40
C PRO A 157 -14.17 1.44 0.33
N LEU A 158 -14.72 0.59 1.18
CA LEU A 158 -15.80 0.91 2.13
C LEU A 158 -15.21 0.92 3.54
N CYS A 159 -14.95 2.10 4.08
CA CYS A 159 -14.36 2.27 5.41
C CYS A 159 -15.41 2.69 6.44
N LYS A 160 -15.27 2.19 7.67
CA LYS A 160 -16.10 2.55 8.82
C LYS A 160 -15.17 2.82 10.00
N LEU A 161 -15.33 4.00 10.62
CA LEU A 161 -14.70 4.29 11.89
C LEU A 161 -15.58 3.74 13.02
N LYS A 162 -14.98 2.94 13.91
CA LYS A 162 -15.63 2.38 15.09
C LYS A 162 -15.01 2.98 16.35
N ASN A 163 -15.87 3.39 17.28
CA ASN A 163 -15.52 3.64 18.67
C ASN A 163 -16.34 2.72 19.58
N GLN A 164 -15.70 1.82 20.34
CA GLN A 164 -16.37 0.86 21.23
C GLN A 164 -17.52 0.08 20.55
N GLY A 165 -17.32 -0.33 19.30
CA GLY A 165 -18.33 -1.05 18.51
C GLY A 165 -19.42 -0.17 17.89
N ARG A 166 -19.51 1.12 18.22
CA ARG A 166 -20.40 2.08 17.55
C ARG A 166 -19.74 2.59 16.28
N VAL A 167 -20.49 2.62 15.17
CA VAL A 167 -20.03 3.17 13.89
C VAL A 167 -20.27 4.67 13.87
N LEU A 168 -19.23 5.44 13.58
CA LEU A 168 -19.29 6.89 13.50
C LEU A 168 -19.57 7.34 12.06
N PRO A 169 -20.39 8.39 11.86
CA PRO A 169 -20.75 8.86 10.52
C PRO A 169 -19.56 9.51 9.79
N GLU A 170 -19.47 9.30 8.47
CA GLU A 170 -18.57 10.05 7.59
C GLU A 170 -19.02 11.52 7.53
N THR A 171 -18.09 12.46 7.60
CA THR A 171 -18.40 13.91 7.51
C THR A 171 -18.06 14.48 6.14
N ASN A 172 -16.95 14.03 5.55
CA ASN A 172 -16.58 14.38 4.18
C ASN A 172 -15.83 13.22 3.52
N ALA A 173 -15.98 13.08 2.21
CA ALA A 173 -15.26 12.07 1.46
C ALA A 173 -14.97 12.49 0.02
N THR A 174 -13.70 12.39 -0.37
CA THR A 174 -13.27 12.41 -1.77
C THR A 174 -12.85 11.00 -2.16
N LYS A 175 -13.57 10.37 -3.09
CA LYS A 175 -13.36 8.95 -3.45
C LYS A 175 -13.10 8.84 -4.96
N SER A 176 -11.89 8.47 -5.34
CA SER A 176 -11.43 8.26 -6.72
C SER A 176 -10.59 6.98 -6.84
N VAL A 177 -10.26 6.57 -8.07
CA VAL A 177 -9.39 5.39 -8.34
C VAL A 177 -7.97 5.58 -7.79
N VAL A 178 -7.48 6.83 -7.76
CA VAL A 178 -6.11 7.16 -7.34
C VAL A 178 -6.04 7.47 -5.84
N LEU A 179 -7.09 8.12 -5.32
CA LEU A 179 -7.12 8.68 -3.97
C LEU A 179 -8.48 8.41 -3.31
N TYR A 180 -8.44 7.81 -2.13
CA TYR A 180 -9.57 7.73 -1.21
C TYR A 180 -9.24 8.52 0.05
N ASN A 181 -9.94 9.62 0.26
CA ASN A 181 -9.78 10.50 1.40
C ASN A 181 -11.13 10.62 2.12
N VAL A 182 -11.20 10.20 3.38
CA VAL A 182 -12.41 10.29 4.20
C VAL A 182 -12.09 10.92 5.54
N THR A 183 -12.93 11.88 5.92
CA THR A 183 -12.84 12.60 7.18
C THR A 183 -14.05 12.28 8.05
N TYR A 184 -13.77 11.96 9.32
CA TYR A 184 -14.76 11.72 10.36
C TYR A 184 -14.66 12.81 11.42
N ARG A 185 -15.82 13.32 11.84
CA ARG A 185 -15.95 14.25 12.96
C ARG A 185 -16.33 13.49 14.22
N LEU A 186 -15.64 13.80 15.31
CA LEU A 186 -15.92 13.29 16.64
C LEU A 186 -16.63 14.40 17.44
N GLU A 187 -17.89 14.19 17.82
CA GLU A 187 -18.66 15.20 18.56
C GLU A 187 -18.19 15.31 20.01
N SER A 188 -17.72 16.49 20.40
CA SER A 188 -17.10 16.74 21.70
C SER A 188 -18.10 16.86 22.86
N SER A 189 -19.42 16.78 22.62
CA SER A 189 -20.42 16.96 23.68
C SER A 189 -20.50 15.79 24.65
N GLU A 190 -19.99 14.60 24.26
CA GLU A 190 -19.91 13.42 25.14
C GLU A 190 -18.52 12.74 25.17
N SER A 191 -17.58 13.08 24.28
CA SER A 191 -16.33 12.33 24.13
C SER A 191 -15.07 13.20 24.24
N ILE A 192 -14.59 13.39 25.48
CA ILE A 192 -13.16 13.14 25.70
C ILE A 192 -13.01 11.66 25.39
N ILE A 193 -12.40 11.27 24.27
CA ILE A 193 -11.99 9.86 24.09
C ILE A 193 -11.05 9.58 25.27
N PRO A 194 -11.49 8.85 26.31
CA PRO A 194 -10.69 8.59 27.48
C PRO A 194 -9.40 7.90 27.03
N CYS A 195 -8.30 8.29 27.63
CA CYS A 195 -7.01 7.65 27.43
C CYS A 195 -7.14 6.13 27.51
N GLY A 196 -6.90 5.43 26.41
CA GLY A 196 -7.00 3.97 26.32
C GLY A 196 -8.18 3.43 25.50
N GLU A 197 -9.13 4.27 25.06
CA GLU A 197 -10.14 3.82 24.08
C GLU A 197 -9.51 3.52 22.73
N LYS A 198 -9.89 2.38 22.13
CA LYS A 198 -9.39 1.95 20.82
C LYS A 198 -10.33 2.47 19.74
N LEU A 199 -9.86 3.44 18.96
CA LEU A 199 -10.45 3.74 17.66
C LEU A 199 -9.98 2.69 16.65
N GLU A 200 -10.92 2.15 15.89
CA GLU A 200 -10.63 1.16 14.85
C GLU A 200 -11.26 1.59 13.54
N ILE A 201 -10.46 1.64 12.48
CA ILE A 201 -10.96 1.88 11.13
C ILE A 201 -10.98 0.53 10.42
N GLU A 202 -12.18 0.04 10.13
CA GLU A 202 -12.39 -1.16 9.33
C GLU A 202 -12.70 -0.77 7.89
N CYS A 203 -11.83 -1.15 6.95
CA CYS A 203 -12.03 -0.97 5.53
C CYS A 203 -12.28 -2.31 4.84
N LYS A 204 -13.20 -2.32 3.87
CA LYS A 204 -13.45 -3.45 2.96
C LYS A 204 -13.11 -3.04 1.54
N VAL A 205 -12.29 -3.84 0.85
CA VAL A 205 -11.91 -3.65 -0.57
C VAL A 205 -12.28 -4.92 -1.31
N GLY A 206 -13.32 -4.86 -2.14
CA GLY A 206 -13.94 -6.06 -2.72
C GLY A 206 -14.45 -7.01 -1.61
N ASN A 207 -13.87 -8.21 -1.54
CA ASN A 207 -14.16 -9.21 -0.49
C ASN A 207 -13.15 -9.21 0.66
N GLU A 208 -12.09 -8.42 0.57
CA GLU A 208 -11.00 -8.41 1.54
C GLU A 208 -11.25 -7.35 2.62
N ARG A 209 -10.99 -7.70 3.89
CA ARG A 209 -11.08 -6.79 5.02
C ARG A 209 -9.68 -6.37 5.46
N TYR A 210 -9.54 -5.10 5.75
CA TYR A 210 -8.29 -4.51 6.21
C TYR A 210 -8.56 -3.58 7.39
N LEU A 211 -7.85 -3.80 8.49
CA LEU A 211 -7.90 -2.98 9.69
C LEU A 211 -6.77 -1.96 9.64
N VAL A 212 -7.12 -0.68 9.71
CA VAL A 212 -6.15 0.41 9.88
C VAL A 212 -6.13 0.76 11.36
N PRO A 213 -5.00 0.53 12.07
CA PRO A 213 -4.89 0.96 13.45
C PRO A 213 -4.87 2.48 13.51
N ALA A 214 -5.91 3.07 14.10
CA ALA A 214 -5.93 4.47 14.46
C ALA A 214 -5.08 4.62 15.74
N ARG A 215 -3.81 5.03 15.62
CA ARG A 215 -2.96 5.24 16.81
C ARG A 215 -3.57 6.33 17.68
N ASN A 216 -3.67 6.06 18.98
CA ASN A 216 -4.01 7.05 20.01
C ASN A 216 -2.83 8.03 20.18
N SER A 217 -2.63 8.96 19.26
CA SER A 217 -1.79 10.14 19.51
C SER A 217 -2.58 11.31 20.08
N ILE A 218 -3.85 11.08 20.46
CA ILE A 218 -4.64 12.06 21.21
C ILE A 218 -3.88 12.30 22.51
N ILE A 219 -3.27 13.48 22.60
CA ILE A 219 -2.61 13.99 23.79
C ILE A 219 -3.68 13.99 24.87
N CYS A 220 -3.57 13.00 25.75
CA CYS A 220 -4.31 12.92 26.98
C CYS A 220 -4.12 14.24 27.73
N SER A 221 -5.14 15.09 27.77
CA SER A 221 -5.22 16.01 28.90
C SER A 221 -5.39 15.11 30.13
N PRO A 222 -4.46 15.13 31.10
CA PRO A 222 -4.63 14.37 32.33
C PRO A 222 -6.00 14.76 32.90
N LYS A 223 -6.83 13.76 33.22
CA LYS A 223 -8.01 14.00 34.03
C LYS A 223 -7.52 14.73 35.27
N THR A 224 -7.77 16.03 35.37
CA THR A 224 -7.75 16.71 36.67
C THR A 224 -8.86 16.04 37.44
N SER A 225 -8.51 15.05 38.26
CA SER A 225 -9.41 14.43 39.21
C SER A 225 -10.01 15.57 40.03
N LYS A 226 -11.31 15.79 39.90
CA LYS A 226 -12.09 16.68 40.76
C LYS A 226 -12.30 16.09 42.17
N ASP A 227 -11.59 15.01 42.50
CA ASP A 227 -11.58 14.38 43.83
C ASP A 227 -10.28 14.75 44.55
N SER A 228 -10.15 16.02 44.91
CA SER A 228 -9.45 16.49 46.12
C SER A 228 -9.53 18.01 46.17
N ALA A 229 -10.74 18.54 46.41
CA ALA A 229 -10.84 19.76 47.19
C ALA A 229 -10.49 19.46 48.66
N THR A 230 -9.26 19.00 48.91
CA THR A 230 -8.63 19.18 50.21
C THR A 230 -8.11 20.61 50.22
N SER A 231 -8.57 21.35 51.22
CA SER A 231 -8.31 22.78 51.42
C SER A 231 -6.89 23.19 51.07
N LEU A 232 -6.78 24.31 50.34
CA LEU A 232 -5.52 25.01 50.06
C LEU A 232 -4.76 25.38 51.35
N GLU A 233 -5.39 25.29 52.52
CA GLU A 233 -4.79 25.55 53.82
C GLU A 233 -3.85 24.42 54.28
N THR A 234 -3.96 23.21 53.74
CA THR A 234 -3.11 22.08 54.19
C THR A 234 -1.75 22.04 53.47
N ILE A 235 -1.66 22.57 52.25
CA ILE A 235 -0.41 22.53 51.45
C ILE A 235 0.59 23.60 51.89
N VAL A 236 0.12 24.73 52.43
CA VAL A 236 1.01 25.75 53.02
C VAL A 236 1.63 25.25 54.33
N GLY A 237 0.94 24.40 55.10
CA GLY A 237 1.46 23.81 56.34
C GLY A 237 2.58 22.78 56.13
N VAL A 238 2.57 22.04 55.03
CA VAL A 238 3.58 20.99 54.75
C VAL A 238 4.85 21.57 54.09
N CYS A 239 4.76 22.68 53.34
CA CYS A 239 5.94 23.32 52.76
C CYS A 239 6.84 24.02 53.79
N VAL A 240 6.30 24.52 54.91
CA VAL A 240 7.11 25.19 55.95
C VAL A 240 7.88 24.17 56.81
N ALA A 241 7.36 22.95 56.98
CA ALA A 241 8.03 21.88 57.72
C ALA A 241 9.18 21.23 56.93
N CYS A 242 9.08 21.12 55.59
CA CYS A 242 10.16 20.50 54.80
C CYS A 242 11.35 21.45 54.55
N ILE A 243 11.12 22.77 54.43
CA ILE A 243 12.20 23.75 54.24
C ILE A 243 13.04 23.91 55.52
N SER A 244 12.44 23.73 56.70
CA SER A 244 13.13 23.83 57.99
C SER A 244 14.04 22.63 58.29
N PHE A 245 13.71 21.41 57.83
CA PHE A 245 14.57 20.23 58.01
C PHE A 245 15.78 20.19 57.05
N VAL A 246 15.64 20.63 55.79
CA VAL A 246 16.77 20.68 54.85
C VAL A 246 17.75 21.81 55.23
N GLY A 247 17.24 22.95 55.71
CA GLY A 247 18.08 24.05 56.21
C GLY A 247 18.97 23.65 57.40
N LEU A 248 18.41 22.90 58.36
CA LEU A 248 19.15 22.47 59.55
C LEU A 248 20.25 21.44 59.20
N ALA A 249 19.99 20.52 58.26
CA ALA A 249 20.97 19.54 57.81
C ALA A 249 22.15 20.18 57.07
N VAL A 250 21.89 21.19 56.24
CA VAL A 250 22.94 21.94 55.53
C VAL A 250 23.78 22.76 56.53
N LEU A 251 23.15 23.41 57.51
CA LEU A 251 23.88 24.17 58.55
C LEU A 251 24.77 23.27 59.41
N LEU A 252 24.27 22.09 59.84
CA LEU A 252 25.06 21.13 60.62
C LEU A 252 26.26 20.57 59.83
N THR A 253 26.09 20.39 58.51
CA THR A 253 27.16 19.89 57.63
C THR A 253 28.24 20.96 57.40
N LEU A 254 27.83 22.22 57.21
CA LEU A 254 28.76 23.35 57.09
C LEU A 254 29.49 23.63 58.42
N TYR A 255 28.81 23.51 59.55
CA TYR A 255 29.43 23.67 60.87
C TYR A 255 30.49 22.59 61.15
N LYS A 256 30.20 21.31 60.82
CA LYS A 256 31.20 20.22 60.89
C LYS A 256 32.40 20.46 59.96
N ARG A 257 32.18 20.97 58.75
CA ARG A 257 33.29 21.28 57.81
C ARG A 257 34.15 22.43 58.30
N LYS A 258 33.58 23.48 58.90
CA LYS A 258 34.35 24.59 59.47
C LYS A 258 35.24 24.13 60.64
N LYS A 259 34.68 23.34 61.57
CA LYS A 259 35.45 22.81 62.71
C LYS A 259 36.59 21.86 62.28
N ASN A 260 36.38 21.06 61.24
CA ASN A 260 37.43 20.18 60.69
C ASN A 260 38.45 20.91 59.80
N GLY A 261 38.08 22.05 59.21
CA GLY A 261 38.98 22.89 58.41
C GLY A 261 39.96 23.70 59.26
N GLU A 262 39.57 24.11 60.47
CA GLU A 262 40.43 24.83 61.41
C GLU A 262 41.47 23.91 62.09
N TYR A 263 41.20 22.60 62.20
CA TYR A 263 42.19 21.62 62.68
C TYR A 263 43.32 21.33 61.68
N LYS A 264 43.11 21.50 60.36
CA LYS A 264 44.13 21.22 59.34
C LYS A 264 45.11 22.38 59.07
N LYS A 265 44.83 23.59 59.58
CA LYS A 265 45.78 24.73 59.51
C LYS A 265 46.73 24.81 60.69
N ALA A 266 46.58 23.96 61.70
CA ALA A 266 47.43 23.94 62.90
C ALA A 266 48.52 22.84 62.89
N VAL A 267 48.63 22.00 61.84
CA VAL A 267 49.51 20.82 61.84
C VAL A 267 50.63 20.83 60.79
N ASN A 268 50.63 21.74 59.80
CA ASN A 268 51.70 21.84 58.79
C ASN A 268 52.49 23.15 58.91
N LYS A 269 53.15 23.34 60.05
CA LYS A 269 54.16 24.37 60.23
C LYS A 269 55.28 23.86 61.13
N ASP A 270 55.78 22.67 60.83
CA ASP A 270 57.08 22.18 61.29
C ASP A 270 57.58 21.13 60.29
N GLU A 271 58.90 21.11 60.10
CA GLU A 271 59.69 20.28 59.18
C GLU A 271 59.88 20.86 57.76
N GLY A 272 60.82 21.82 57.71
CA GLY A 272 61.74 21.89 56.59
C GLY A 272 62.82 20.79 56.67
N MET A 273 63.76 20.93 55.73
CA MET A 273 65.18 20.63 55.87
C MET A 273 65.71 19.39 55.12
N ASN A 274 66.53 19.71 54.10
CA ASN A 274 67.69 18.97 53.57
C ASN A 274 67.45 17.73 52.68
N ARG A 275 67.88 17.80 51.41
CA ARG A 275 69.29 17.69 51.01
C ARG A 275 69.49 17.98 49.51
N THR A 276 70.53 18.76 49.24
CA THR A 276 71.25 18.93 47.98
C THR A 276 72.32 17.86 47.81
N MET A 277 72.69 17.65 46.53
CA MET A 277 73.84 16.93 45.95
C MET A 277 73.78 15.40 45.96
#